data_AF-A0A494X1S4-F1
#
_entry.id   AF-A0A494X1S4-F1
#
_cell.length_a   1.000
_cell.length_b   1.000
_cell.length_c   1.000
_cell.angle_alpha   90.00
_cell.angle_beta   90.00
_cell.angle_gamma   90.00
#
_symmetry.space_group_name_H-M   'P 1'
#
loop_
_entity.id
_entity.type
_entity.pdbx_description
1 polymer ?
#
loop_
_entity_poly.entity_id
_entity_poly.type
_entity_poly.pdbx_seq_one_letter_code
_entity_poly.pdbx_strand_id
1 'polypeptide(L)'
;MTISMLDPLPIGNAIKIVFDPADGNVARRVLRTTDTSFSGPNDAHSVVVYQGDGVYAVDAHRLKNGTTYTYGDFIFDGTEWVLSSVVQGTPEIAYEDRSTDVLTVLRERLTVGLENEVARKTLRPKEGVIEVKTAPPAFEETPWPLVTVHVLNDGSAERGVGEFLDTDVQDLITNEWLETQGWIARVQISVVGWSKNADERIAMRQALRRLVIGNLPVFQGYGMTRIDFSQTDADEMAAYPVPVYQTVGTFSCFAPAEVVTSSSNVVTDIDSSAFTPDFPDRSARAAF
;
A
#
# COMPACT_ATOMS: atom_id res chain seq x y z
N MET A 1 2.09 15.18 -33.54
CA MET A 1 2.72 13.97 -32.96
C MET A 1 2.60 14.02 -31.47
N THR A 2 3.20 14.90 -30.69
CA THR A 2 2.65 15.33 -29.39
C THR A 2 2.58 14.34 -28.21
N ILE A 3 2.72 14.92 -27.02
CA ILE A 3 2.30 14.31 -25.75
C ILE A 3 0.78 14.25 -25.74
N SER A 4 0.23 13.06 -25.50
CA SER A 4 -1.21 12.84 -25.47
C SER A 4 -1.81 13.14 -24.10
N MET A 5 -1.06 12.83 -23.03
CA MET A 5 -1.51 13.02 -21.66
C MET A 5 -0.32 13.20 -20.71
N LEU A 6 -0.48 14.10 -19.73
CA LEU A 6 0.33 14.14 -18.52
C LEU A 6 -0.54 13.66 -17.36
N ASP A 7 -0.02 12.70 -16.60
CA ASP A 7 -0.72 12.00 -15.53
C ASP A 7 0.12 12.09 -14.25
N PRO A 8 -0.14 13.10 -13.39
CA PRO A 8 0.49 13.22 -12.08
C PRO A 8 0.24 11.97 -11.23
N LEU A 9 1.32 11.36 -10.72
CA LEU A 9 1.17 10.19 -9.87
C LEU A 9 0.66 10.61 -8.48
N PRO A 10 -0.30 9.87 -7.90
CA PRO A 10 -1.07 10.29 -6.73
C PRO A 10 -0.27 10.37 -5.42
N ILE A 11 0.88 9.69 -5.36
CA ILE A 11 1.82 9.73 -4.22
C ILE A 11 2.77 10.96 -4.30
N GLY A 12 2.65 11.76 -5.36
CA GLY A 12 3.42 12.99 -5.58
C GLY A 12 4.80 12.76 -6.19
N ASN A 13 5.47 13.87 -6.52
CA ASN A 13 6.82 13.99 -7.07
C ASN A 13 7.09 13.19 -8.35
N ALA A 14 6.05 12.73 -9.03
CA ALA A 14 6.18 12.01 -10.28
C ALA A 14 5.04 12.35 -11.24
N ILE A 15 5.36 12.41 -12.53
CA ILE A 15 4.39 12.58 -13.61
C ILE A 15 4.69 11.52 -14.67
N LYS A 16 3.67 10.75 -15.02
CA LYS A 16 3.69 9.86 -16.17
C LYS A 16 3.32 10.67 -17.42
N ILE A 17 4.15 10.52 -18.45
CA ILE A 17 4.00 11.21 -19.74
C ILE A 17 3.63 10.16 -20.76
N VAL A 18 2.44 10.26 -21.32
CA VAL A 18 1.96 9.33 -22.36
C VAL A 18 2.12 9.98 -23.72
N PHE A 19 2.61 9.21 -24.67
CA PHE A 19 2.85 9.68 -26.02
C PHE A 19 1.87 9.05 -27.00
N ASP A 20 1.50 9.80 -28.04
CA ASP A 20 0.84 9.20 -29.19
C ASP A 20 1.82 8.27 -29.94
N PRO A 21 1.32 7.12 -30.47
CA PRO A 21 2.13 6.17 -31.23
C PRO A 21 2.71 6.85 -32.47
N ALA A 22 4.00 6.63 -32.70
CA ALA A 22 4.73 7.28 -33.78
C ALA A 22 4.76 6.42 -35.05
N ASP A 23 4.09 6.88 -36.10
CA ASP A 23 4.34 6.39 -37.46
C ASP A 23 5.52 7.16 -38.07
N GLY A 24 6.67 6.51 -38.21
CA GLY A 24 7.80 7.00 -39.04
C GLY A 24 8.81 7.96 -38.39
N ASN A 25 8.77 8.17 -37.07
CA ASN A 25 9.78 9.00 -36.38
C ASN A 25 11.07 8.23 -36.11
N VAL A 26 12.21 8.92 -36.21
CA VAL A 26 13.55 8.32 -35.99
C VAL A 26 13.97 8.42 -34.52
N ALA A 27 13.64 9.52 -33.84
CA ALA A 27 13.94 9.70 -32.42
C ALA A 27 13.01 10.72 -31.76
N ARG A 28 12.78 10.56 -30.45
CA ARG A 28 12.05 11.52 -29.60
C ARG A 28 12.92 11.91 -28.39
N ARG A 29 12.76 13.16 -27.96
CA ARG A 29 13.34 13.71 -26.73
C ARG A 29 12.33 14.60 -26.02
N VAL A 30 12.14 14.39 -24.73
CA VAL A 30 11.27 15.22 -23.90
C VAL A 30 12.12 16.03 -22.93
N LEU A 31 11.89 17.33 -22.92
CA LEU A 31 12.53 18.28 -22.02
C LEU A 31 11.51 18.80 -20.99
N ARG A 32 11.97 19.08 -19.78
CA ARG A 32 11.19 19.74 -18.72
C ARG A 32 11.85 21.03 -18.30
N THR A 33 11.04 22.07 -18.10
CA THR A 33 11.45 23.32 -17.47
C THR A 33 10.35 23.84 -16.54
N THR A 34 10.69 24.77 -15.64
CA THR A 34 9.70 25.59 -14.92
C THR A 34 9.31 26.86 -15.69
N ASP A 35 10.00 27.14 -16.79
CA ASP A 35 9.69 28.26 -17.69
C ASP A 35 8.57 27.89 -18.67
N THR A 36 8.14 28.86 -19.48
CA THR A 36 7.06 28.67 -20.48
C THR A 36 7.55 28.37 -21.89
N SER A 37 8.86 28.32 -22.11
CA SER A 37 9.45 28.18 -23.45
C SER A 37 10.75 27.37 -23.44
N PHE A 38 11.08 26.80 -24.59
CA PHE A 38 12.32 26.05 -24.83
C PHE A 38 13.15 26.75 -25.91
N SER A 39 14.46 26.83 -25.71
CA SER A 39 15.41 27.35 -26.71
C SER A 39 15.79 26.31 -27.79
N GLY A 40 15.51 25.02 -27.55
CA GLY A 40 15.73 23.94 -28.50
C GLY A 40 15.86 22.56 -27.84
N PRO A 41 16.20 21.50 -28.61
CA PRO A 41 16.30 20.12 -28.13
C PRO A 41 17.46 19.86 -27.16
N ASN A 42 18.37 20.83 -26.99
CA ASN A 42 19.52 20.79 -26.07
C ASN A 42 19.52 22.03 -25.15
N ASP A 43 18.34 22.49 -24.72
CA ASP A 43 18.22 23.67 -23.87
C ASP A 43 18.91 23.46 -22.50
N ALA A 44 19.92 24.27 -22.21
CA ALA A 44 20.73 24.19 -20.99
C ALA A 44 19.96 24.53 -19.70
N HIS A 45 18.81 25.21 -19.82
CA HIS A 45 17.93 25.52 -18.69
C HIS A 45 16.83 24.47 -18.48
N SER A 46 16.79 23.44 -19.33
CA SER A 46 15.84 22.33 -19.25
C SER A 46 16.52 21.03 -18.82
N VAL A 47 15.72 20.13 -18.24
CA VAL A 47 16.15 18.77 -17.91
C VAL A 47 15.63 17.83 -18.98
N VAL A 48 16.50 16.98 -19.53
CA VAL A 48 16.07 15.87 -20.39
C VAL A 48 15.38 14.82 -19.52
N VAL A 49 14.09 14.65 -19.72
CA VAL A 49 13.26 13.69 -18.98
C VAL A 49 13.23 12.33 -19.67
N TYR A 50 13.22 12.34 -21.00
CA TYR A 50 13.11 11.12 -21.78
C TYR A 50 13.83 11.25 -23.12
N GLN A 51 14.44 10.15 -23.57
CA GLN A 51 14.94 10.00 -24.93
C GLN A 51 14.78 8.55 -25.37
N GLY A 52 14.06 8.30 -26.47
CA GLY A 52 13.75 6.95 -26.94
C GLY A 52 12.50 6.90 -27.82
N ASP A 53 11.98 5.69 -28.03
CA ASP A 53 10.85 5.34 -28.91
C ASP A 53 9.66 4.71 -28.17
N GLY A 54 9.68 4.73 -26.84
CA GLY A 54 8.65 4.20 -25.98
C GLY A 54 7.33 4.96 -26.06
N VAL A 55 6.28 4.30 -25.58
CA VAL A 55 4.89 4.82 -25.55
C VAL A 55 4.58 5.66 -24.31
N TYR A 56 5.43 5.59 -23.28
CA TYR A 56 5.35 6.48 -22.12
C TYR A 56 6.74 6.71 -21.50
N ALA A 57 6.84 7.76 -20.69
CA ALA A 57 7.96 8.03 -19.79
C ALA A 57 7.44 8.35 -18.38
N VAL A 58 8.26 8.15 -17.35
CA VAL A 58 7.94 8.60 -15.99
C VAL A 58 9.02 9.57 -15.56
N ASP A 59 8.61 10.80 -15.30
CA ASP A 59 9.46 11.80 -14.68
C ASP A 59 9.27 11.76 -13.17
N ALA A 60 10.29 11.31 -12.44
CA ALA A 60 10.28 11.29 -10.98
C ALA A 60 11.44 12.09 -10.39
N HIS A 61 12.19 12.83 -11.22
CA HIS A 61 13.48 13.36 -10.81
C HIS A 61 13.41 14.85 -10.46
N ARG A 62 13.60 15.20 -9.18
CA ARG A 62 13.62 16.61 -8.69
C ARG A 62 12.33 17.39 -9.02
N LEU A 63 11.21 16.68 -9.10
CA LEU A 63 9.89 17.31 -9.07
C LEU A 63 9.56 17.70 -7.63
N LYS A 64 8.85 18.81 -7.46
CA LYS A 64 8.27 19.26 -6.21
C LYS A 64 6.76 19.35 -6.37
N ASN A 65 6.03 18.80 -5.40
CA ASN A 65 4.58 18.90 -5.38
C ASN A 65 4.11 20.37 -5.42
N GLY A 66 2.99 20.63 -6.09
CA GLY A 66 2.42 21.97 -6.27
C GLY A 66 3.17 22.88 -7.23
N THR A 67 4.33 22.47 -7.76
CA THR A 67 5.07 23.24 -8.77
C THR A 67 4.67 22.82 -10.18
N THR A 68 4.15 23.75 -10.98
CA THR A 68 3.86 23.47 -12.40
C THR A 68 5.15 23.34 -13.20
N TYR A 69 5.28 22.24 -13.92
CA TYR A 69 6.36 21.98 -14.86
C TYR A 69 5.83 21.98 -16.29
N THR A 70 6.60 22.56 -17.20
CA THR A 70 6.34 22.58 -18.63
C THR A 70 7.18 21.51 -19.31
N TYR A 71 6.53 20.65 -20.10
CA TYR A 71 7.15 19.57 -20.87
C TYR A 71 7.09 19.88 -22.37
N GLY A 72 8.25 19.82 -23.03
CA GLY A 72 8.41 20.02 -24.47
C GLY A 72 8.79 18.71 -25.16
N ASP A 73 7.96 18.27 -26.10
CA ASP A 73 8.22 17.08 -26.93
C ASP A 73 8.96 17.49 -28.20
N PHE A 74 10.22 17.10 -28.32
CA PHE A 74 11.03 17.29 -29.51
C PHE A 74 11.12 15.98 -30.29
N ILE A 75 10.81 16.04 -31.58
CA ILE A 75 10.84 14.88 -32.47
C ILE A 75 11.85 15.14 -33.57
N PHE A 76 12.66 14.13 -33.87
CA PHE A 76 13.58 14.15 -34.99
C PHE A 76 12.92 13.54 -36.22
N ASP A 77 12.72 14.36 -37.26
CA ASP A 77 12.07 13.96 -38.51
C ASP A 77 13.02 13.32 -39.53
N GLY A 78 14.28 13.11 -39.14
CA GLY A 78 15.36 12.63 -40.01
C GLY A 78 16.29 13.74 -40.50
N THR A 79 15.90 15.01 -40.35
CA THR A 79 16.69 16.18 -40.77
C THR A 79 16.91 17.18 -39.64
N GLU A 80 15.88 17.50 -38.87
CA GLU A 80 15.97 18.44 -37.76
C GLU A 80 15.11 18.00 -36.57
N TRP A 81 15.37 18.62 -35.42
CA TRP A 81 14.55 18.45 -34.23
C TRP A 81 13.45 19.50 -34.23
N VAL A 82 12.20 19.05 -34.27
CA VAL A 82 11.03 19.92 -34.28
C VAL A 82 10.33 19.82 -32.92
N LEU A 83 10.00 20.96 -32.32
CA LEU A 83 9.14 21.01 -31.14
C LEU A 83 7.71 20.64 -31.56
N SER A 84 7.26 19.45 -31.18
CA SER A 84 5.95 18.93 -31.56
C SER A 84 4.83 19.40 -30.63
N SER A 85 5.06 19.46 -29.32
CA SER A 85 4.06 19.92 -28.34
C SER A 85 4.70 20.49 -27.09
N VAL A 86 3.95 21.39 -26.45
CA VAL A 86 4.24 21.89 -25.11
C VAL A 86 3.01 21.66 -24.24
N VAL A 87 3.17 20.97 -23.13
CA VAL A 87 2.10 20.67 -22.17
C VAL A 87 2.60 20.94 -20.76
N GLN A 88 1.68 21.23 -19.84
CA GLN A 88 2.00 21.55 -18.45
C GLN A 88 1.37 20.52 -17.52
N GLY A 89 2.11 20.14 -16.48
CA GLY A 89 1.64 19.24 -15.44
C GLY A 89 2.16 19.69 -14.09
N THR A 90 1.33 19.54 -13.06
CA THR A 90 1.69 19.84 -11.67
C THR A 90 1.62 18.53 -10.90
N PRO A 91 2.72 18.03 -10.33
CA PRO A 91 2.67 16.87 -9.45
C PRO A 91 1.99 17.30 -8.14
N GLU A 92 1.12 16.47 -7.62
CA GLU A 92 0.39 16.71 -6.37
C GLU A 92 0.21 15.42 -5.59
N ILE A 93 -0.05 15.54 -4.29
CA ILE A 93 -0.39 14.38 -3.46
C ILE A 93 -1.91 14.33 -3.39
N ALA A 94 -2.48 13.33 -4.03
CA ALA A 94 -3.92 13.23 -4.23
C ALA A 94 -4.32 11.75 -4.17
N TYR A 95 -4.25 11.18 -2.97
CA TYR A 95 -4.58 9.78 -2.73
C TYR A 95 -5.35 9.56 -1.43
N GLU A 96 -6.22 8.56 -1.45
CA GLU A 96 -6.90 8.01 -0.28
C GLU A 96 -6.51 6.53 -0.15
N ASP A 97 -6.07 6.13 1.04
CA ASP A 97 -5.85 4.71 1.35
C ASP A 97 -7.19 4.07 1.74
N ARG A 98 -7.67 3.13 0.92
CA ARG A 98 -8.90 2.36 1.18
C ARG A 98 -8.60 0.89 1.51
N SER A 99 -7.36 0.60 1.89
CA SER A 99 -6.94 -0.74 2.30
C SER A 99 -7.62 -1.18 3.59
N THR A 100 -7.91 -2.48 3.70
CA THR A 100 -8.43 -3.05 4.95
C THR A 100 -7.28 -3.44 5.89
N ASP A 101 -7.15 -2.73 7.03
CA ASP A 101 -6.24 -3.15 8.11
C ASP A 101 -6.84 -4.35 8.88
N VAL A 102 -6.45 -5.55 8.43
CA VAL A 102 -6.88 -6.82 9.00
C VAL A 102 -6.49 -6.96 10.47
N LEU A 103 -5.32 -6.45 10.88
CA LEU A 103 -4.85 -6.59 12.26
C LEU A 103 -5.72 -5.76 13.20
N THR A 104 -6.04 -4.52 12.84
CA THR A 104 -6.92 -3.68 13.66
C THR A 104 -8.31 -4.29 13.79
N VAL A 105 -8.92 -4.72 12.69
CA VAL A 105 -10.25 -5.35 12.71
C VAL A 105 -10.25 -6.64 13.55
N LEU A 106 -9.25 -7.52 13.36
CA LEU A 106 -9.15 -8.76 14.14
C LEU A 106 -8.97 -8.48 15.62
N ARG A 107 -8.10 -7.53 15.99
CA ARG A 107 -7.86 -7.13 17.38
C ARG A 107 -9.14 -6.65 18.05
N GLU A 108 -9.88 -5.75 17.40
CA GLU A 108 -11.14 -5.21 17.94
C GLU A 108 -12.18 -6.31 18.16
N ARG A 109 -12.32 -7.22 17.20
CA ARG A 109 -13.29 -8.33 17.30
C ARG A 109 -12.91 -9.37 18.34
N LEU A 110 -11.62 -9.64 18.52
CA LEU A 110 -11.16 -10.48 19.62
C LEU A 110 -11.38 -9.80 20.97
N THR A 111 -11.13 -8.50 21.09
CA THR A 111 -11.33 -7.73 22.33
C THR A 111 -12.79 -7.81 22.78
N VAL A 112 -13.72 -7.39 21.91
CA VAL A 112 -15.17 -7.44 22.20
C VAL A 112 -15.64 -8.88 22.44
N GLY A 113 -15.10 -9.84 21.70
CA GLY A 113 -15.42 -11.26 21.86
C GLY A 113 -15.02 -11.80 23.23
N LEU A 114 -13.81 -11.49 23.69
CA LEU A 114 -13.28 -11.95 24.97
C LEU A 114 -14.00 -11.27 26.14
N GLU A 115 -14.30 -9.97 26.05
CA GLU A 115 -15.12 -9.27 27.04
C GLU A 115 -16.47 -9.96 27.24
N ASN A 116 -17.12 -10.36 26.15
CA ASN A 116 -18.39 -11.10 26.19
C ASN A 116 -18.25 -12.51 26.80
N GLU A 117 -17.16 -13.24 26.52
CA GLU A 117 -16.91 -14.56 27.11
C GLU A 117 -16.61 -14.48 28.61
N VAL A 118 -15.96 -13.40 29.06
CA VAL A 118 -15.74 -13.10 30.48
C VAL A 118 -17.03 -12.69 31.17
N ALA A 119 -17.84 -11.83 30.54
CA ALA A 119 -19.15 -11.43 31.06
C ALA A 119 -20.11 -12.64 31.21
N ARG A 120 -20.05 -13.59 30.28
CA ARG A 120 -20.79 -14.87 30.34
C ARG A 120 -20.22 -15.87 31.35
N LYS A 121 -19.08 -15.57 31.98
CA LYS A 121 -18.35 -16.43 32.93
C LYS A 121 -17.88 -17.76 32.32
N THR A 122 -17.78 -17.84 30.99
CA THR A 122 -17.16 -18.96 30.28
C THR A 122 -15.66 -18.94 30.50
N LEU A 123 -15.05 -17.75 30.43
CA LEU A 123 -13.69 -17.49 30.86
C LEU A 123 -13.72 -16.73 32.19
N ARG A 124 -12.83 -17.09 33.11
CA ARG A 124 -12.77 -16.53 34.47
C ARG A 124 -11.35 -16.07 34.81
N PRO A 125 -10.85 -15.03 34.12
CA PRO A 125 -9.56 -14.43 34.45
C PRO A 125 -9.61 -13.87 35.89
N LYS A 126 -8.48 -13.90 36.59
CA LYS A 126 -8.39 -13.39 37.97
C LYS A 126 -8.70 -11.89 38.06
N GLU A 127 -8.20 -11.12 37.10
CA GLU A 127 -8.41 -9.67 37.00
C GLU A 127 -9.76 -9.29 36.36
N GLY A 128 -10.59 -10.27 35.98
CA GLY A 128 -11.88 -10.02 35.36
C GLY A 128 -11.81 -9.46 33.92
N VAL A 129 -10.62 -9.38 33.32
CA VAL A 129 -10.38 -8.89 31.96
C VAL A 129 -9.35 -9.79 31.26
N ILE A 130 -9.48 -9.93 29.94
CA ILE A 130 -8.46 -10.54 29.06
C ILE A 130 -8.11 -9.51 28.00
N GLU A 131 -6.90 -8.98 28.05
CA GLU A 131 -6.45 -7.94 27.12
C GLU A 131 -6.00 -8.54 25.78
N VAL A 132 -6.16 -7.77 24.69
CA VAL A 132 -5.61 -8.11 23.37
C VAL A 132 -4.56 -7.07 22.99
N LYS A 133 -3.29 -7.45 22.99
CA LYS A 133 -2.16 -6.55 22.72
C LYS A 133 -1.51 -6.82 21.36
N THR A 134 -0.86 -5.82 20.78
CA THR A 134 -0.06 -5.97 19.56
C THR A 134 1.44 -6.16 19.84
N ALA A 135 1.82 -6.04 21.11
CA ALA A 135 3.19 -6.22 21.58
C ALA A 135 3.30 -7.53 22.42
N PRO A 136 4.47 -8.19 22.42
CA PRO A 136 4.71 -9.34 23.29
C PRO A 136 4.53 -8.99 24.78
N PRO A 137 4.11 -9.95 25.63
CA PRO A 137 3.93 -9.69 27.06
C PRO A 137 5.26 -9.47 27.80
N ALA A 138 5.28 -8.47 28.69
CA ALA A 138 6.27 -8.41 29.76
C ALA A 138 5.71 -9.15 30.99
N PHE A 139 6.44 -10.15 31.52
CA PHE A 139 5.90 -11.10 32.49
C PHE A 139 5.35 -10.46 33.78
N GLU A 140 6.06 -9.46 34.31
CA GLU A 140 5.75 -8.82 35.60
C GLU A 140 4.63 -7.77 35.49
N GLU A 141 4.50 -7.13 34.33
CA GLU A 141 3.56 -6.01 34.12
C GLU A 141 2.23 -6.46 33.47
N THR A 142 2.16 -7.71 33.00
CA THR A 142 1.02 -8.19 32.23
C THR A 142 0.02 -8.95 33.11
N PRO A 143 -1.29 -8.58 33.09
CA PRO A 143 -2.33 -9.40 33.69
C PRO A 143 -2.58 -10.66 32.86
N TRP A 144 -2.70 -11.82 33.53
CA TRP A 144 -2.88 -13.12 32.88
C TRP A 144 -4.31 -13.63 33.09
N PRO A 145 -4.93 -14.31 32.11
CA PRO A 145 -4.46 -14.58 30.74
C PRO A 145 -4.51 -13.36 29.80
N LEU A 146 -3.67 -13.39 28.75
CA LEU A 146 -3.52 -12.33 27.72
C LEU A 146 -3.67 -12.94 26.32
N VAL A 147 -4.12 -12.17 25.33
CA VAL A 147 -3.92 -12.48 23.91
C VAL A 147 -3.00 -11.45 23.26
N THR A 148 -2.06 -11.90 22.43
CA THR A 148 -1.29 -11.01 21.54
C THR A 148 -1.58 -11.31 20.08
N VAL A 149 -1.52 -10.27 19.25
CA VAL A 149 -1.72 -10.36 17.80
C VAL A 149 -0.55 -9.68 17.06
N HIS A 150 0.04 -10.38 16.10
CA HIS A 150 1.21 -9.91 15.35
C HIS A 150 1.07 -10.22 13.87
N VAL A 151 1.37 -9.26 13.00
CA VAL A 151 1.48 -9.55 11.56
C VAL A 151 2.71 -10.45 11.34
N LEU A 152 2.50 -11.61 10.73
CA LEU A 152 3.57 -12.50 10.28
C LEU A 152 3.97 -12.18 8.84
N ASN A 153 2.97 -11.94 7.99
CA ASN A 153 3.16 -11.61 6.59
C ASN A 153 2.05 -10.69 6.14
N ASP A 154 2.43 -9.64 5.42
CA ASP A 154 1.54 -8.84 4.60
C ASP A 154 2.22 -8.68 3.25
N GLY A 155 1.65 -9.30 2.22
CA GLY A 155 2.30 -9.39 0.93
C GLY A 155 1.30 -9.44 -0.22
N SER A 156 1.71 -8.92 -1.36
CA SER A 156 0.95 -8.99 -2.61
C SER A 156 0.76 -10.45 -3.03
N ALA A 157 -0.48 -10.89 -3.14
CA ALA A 157 -0.79 -12.25 -3.58
C ALA A 157 -1.21 -12.31 -5.04
N GLU A 158 -2.08 -11.38 -5.46
CA GLU A 158 -2.57 -11.29 -6.83
C GLU A 158 -2.54 -9.83 -7.26
N ARG A 159 -1.90 -9.56 -8.40
CA ARG A 159 -1.99 -8.28 -9.12
C ARG A 159 -3.01 -8.43 -10.24
N GLY A 160 -3.98 -7.52 -10.32
CA GLY A 160 -4.82 -7.41 -11.51
C GLY A 160 -3.96 -7.05 -12.73
N VAL A 161 -4.34 -7.50 -13.92
CA VAL A 161 -3.75 -6.98 -15.16
C VAL A 161 -4.13 -5.49 -15.24
N GLY A 162 -3.13 -4.61 -15.14
CA GLY A 162 -3.36 -3.16 -15.04
C GLY A 162 -3.58 -2.64 -13.61
N GLU A 163 -3.45 -3.47 -12.57
CA GLU A 163 -3.55 -3.08 -11.15
C GLU A 163 -4.93 -2.52 -10.71
N PHE A 164 -5.96 -2.69 -11.55
CA PHE A 164 -7.35 -2.37 -11.24
C PHE A 164 -7.95 -3.40 -10.27
N LEU A 165 -8.40 -2.93 -9.11
CA LEU A 165 -9.21 -3.72 -8.16
C LEU A 165 -10.70 -3.42 -8.28
N ASP A 166 -11.04 -2.18 -8.65
CA ASP A 166 -12.40 -1.72 -8.91
C ASP A 166 -12.47 -1.09 -10.31
N THR A 167 -13.69 -0.91 -10.82
CA THR A 167 -13.91 -0.19 -12.08
C THR A 167 -13.75 1.30 -11.82
N ASP A 168 -13.07 2.03 -12.70
CA ASP A 168 -13.02 3.49 -12.59
C ASP A 168 -14.45 4.06 -12.64
N VAL A 169 -14.85 4.74 -11.57
CA VAL A 169 -16.18 5.32 -11.44
C VAL A 169 -16.06 6.83 -11.57
N GLN A 170 -16.90 7.42 -12.40
CA GLN A 170 -17.07 8.86 -12.41
C GLN A 170 -17.93 9.26 -11.21
N ASP A 171 -17.37 10.07 -10.31
CA ASP A 171 -18.16 10.73 -9.29
C ASP A 171 -19.04 11.80 -9.97
N LEU A 172 -20.36 11.59 -9.94
CA LEU A 172 -21.33 12.48 -10.58
C LEU A 172 -21.48 13.84 -9.87
N ILE A 173 -20.96 13.99 -8.65
CA ILE A 173 -20.99 15.22 -7.88
C ILE A 173 -19.79 16.11 -8.23
N THR A 174 -18.59 15.53 -8.26
CA THR A 174 -17.35 16.26 -8.61
C THR A 174 -17.08 16.26 -10.11
N ASN A 175 -17.74 15.37 -10.87
CA ASN A 175 -17.50 15.10 -12.29
C ASN A 175 -16.08 14.60 -12.57
N GLU A 176 -15.43 14.01 -11.56
CA GLU A 176 -14.06 13.50 -11.62
C GLU A 176 -14.06 11.97 -11.77
N TRP A 177 -13.00 11.43 -12.38
CA TRP A 177 -12.77 9.99 -12.43
C TRP A 177 -12.02 9.56 -11.19
N LEU A 178 -12.54 8.56 -10.49
CA LEU A 178 -11.84 7.89 -9.41
C LEU A 178 -11.12 6.68 -9.99
N GLU A 179 -9.79 6.75 -10.04
CA GLU A 179 -8.97 5.63 -10.48
C GLU A 179 -8.48 4.85 -9.26
N THR A 180 -8.57 3.53 -9.34
CA THR A 180 -8.16 2.64 -8.24
C THR A 180 -6.95 1.83 -8.65
N GLN A 181 -5.88 1.92 -7.86
CA GLN A 181 -4.67 1.11 -8.04
C GLN A 181 -4.43 0.26 -6.80
N GLY A 182 -4.15 -1.03 -6.98
CA GLY A 182 -3.84 -1.90 -5.86
C GLY A 182 -3.64 -3.37 -6.20
N TRP A 183 -3.62 -4.18 -5.16
CA TRP A 183 -3.55 -5.63 -5.26
C TRP A 183 -4.34 -6.32 -4.15
N ILE A 184 -4.64 -7.59 -4.35
CA ILE A 184 -5.20 -8.43 -3.28
C ILE A 184 -4.03 -8.88 -2.41
N ALA A 185 -4.00 -8.43 -1.16
CA ALA A 185 -3.00 -8.79 -0.18
C ALA A 185 -3.34 -10.14 0.47
N ARG A 186 -2.33 -10.99 0.69
CA ARG A 186 -2.43 -12.17 1.55
C ARG A 186 -1.84 -11.82 2.91
N VAL A 187 -2.71 -11.63 3.87
CA VAL A 187 -2.35 -11.26 5.24
C VAL A 187 -2.34 -12.51 6.11
N GLN A 188 -1.27 -12.69 6.87
CA GLN A 188 -1.12 -13.71 7.90
C GLN A 188 -0.83 -13.05 9.24
N ILE A 189 -1.65 -13.36 10.25
CA ILE A 189 -1.55 -12.81 11.60
C ILE A 189 -1.39 -13.97 12.58
N SER A 190 -0.37 -13.89 13.43
CA SER A 190 -0.22 -14.74 14.60
C SER A 190 -1.11 -14.22 15.73
N VAL A 191 -1.95 -15.08 16.29
CA VAL A 191 -2.78 -14.83 17.46
C VAL A 191 -2.31 -15.76 18.57
N VAL A 192 -1.64 -15.23 19.58
CA VAL A 192 -1.08 -16.03 20.68
C VAL A 192 -1.88 -15.80 21.94
N GLY A 193 -2.52 -16.85 22.45
CA GLY A 193 -3.14 -16.87 23.77
C GLY A 193 -2.14 -17.31 24.82
N TRP A 194 -1.95 -16.49 25.84
CA TRP A 194 -0.96 -16.65 26.90
C TRP A 194 -1.66 -16.98 28.23
N SER A 195 -1.31 -18.10 28.86
CA SER A 195 -1.89 -18.52 30.15
C SER A 195 -0.86 -19.12 31.11
N LYS A 196 -1.18 -19.09 32.41
CA LYS A 196 -0.36 -19.71 33.46
C LYS A 196 -0.76 -21.16 33.75
N ASN A 197 -1.94 -21.58 33.27
CA ASN A 197 -2.46 -22.92 33.45
C ASN A 197 -2.76 -23.60 32.09
N ALA A 198 -2.56 -24.92 32.02
CA ALA A 198 -2.87 -25.74 30.86
C ALA A 198 -4.38 -25.84 30.58
N ASP A 199 -5.22 -25.85 31.62
CA ASP A 199 -6.69 -25.86 31.44
C ASP A 199 -7.19 -24.53 30.84
N GLU A 200 -6.61 -23.41 31.30
CA GLU A 200 -6.88 -22.08 30.75
C GLU A 200 -6.46 -22.01 29.28
N ARG A 201 -5.34 -22.63 28.89
CA ARG A 201 -4.91 -22.73 27.50
C ARG A 201 -5.98 -23.42 26.64
N ILE A 202 -6.52 -24.55 27.09
CA ILE A 202 -7.57 -25.27 26.35
C ILE A 202 -8.82 -24.40 26.19
N ALA A 203 -9.24 -23.73 27.26
CA ALA A 203 -10.40 -22.82 27.23
C ALA A 203 -10.16 -21.64 26.27
N MET A 204 -8.96 -21.05 26.29
CA MET A 204 -8.54 -19.98 25.39
C MET A 204 -8.53 -20.43 23.93
N ARG A 205 -7.96 -21.60 23.63
CA ARG A 205 -7.97 -22.16 22.27
C ARG A 205 -9.38 -22.31 21.71
N GLN A 206 -10.28 -22.88 22.52
CA GLN A 206 -11.69 -23.04 22.14
C GLN A 206 -12.42 -21.71 22.01
N ALA A 207 -12.15 -20.74 22.90
CA ALA A 207 -12.72 -19.40 22.83
C ALA A 207 -12.28 -18.67 21.56
N LEU A 208 -10.96 -18.59 21.29
CA LEU A 208 -10.43 -17.94 20.10
C LEU A 208 -11.03 -18.52 18.81
N ARG A 209 -11.17 -19.84 18.72
CA ARG A 209 -11.83 -20.49 17.57
C ARG A 209 -13.29 -20.05 17.42
N ARG A 210 -14.05 -20.05 18.51
CA ARG A 210 -15.47 -19.62 18.50
C ARG A 210 -15.60 -18.15 18.12
N LEU A 211 -14.72 -17.29 18.62
CA LEU A 211 -14.72 -15.86 18.30
C LEU A 211 -14.40 -15.60 16.83
N VAL A 212 -13.41 -16.29 16.26
CA VAL A 212 -13.10 -16.15 14.82
C VAL A 212 -14.28 -16.62 13.97
N ILE A 213 -14.84 -17.81 14.26
CA ILE A 213 -15.99 -18.34 13.51
C ILE A 213 -17.21 -17.41 13.63
N GLY A 214 -17.49 -16.90 14.83
CA GLY A 214 -18.63 -16.00 15.08
C GLY A 214 -18.53 -14.65 14.36
N ASN A 215 -17.31 -14.21 14.04
CA ASN A 215 -17.06 -12.95 13.35
C ASN A 215 -16.86 -13.09 11.83
N LEU A 216 -17.04 -14.28 11.24
CA LEU A 216 -16.91 -14.47 9.78
C LEU A 216 -17.75 -13.46 8.95
N PRO A 217 -19.03 -13.18 9.29
CA PRO A 217 -19.82 -12.19 8.53
C PRO A 217 -19.27 -10.76 8.65
N VAL A 218 -18.68 -10.43 9.79
CA VAL A 218 -18.05 -9.11 9.99
C VAL A 218 -16.81 -8.99 9.12
N PHE A 219 -15.95 -10.00 9.14
CA PHE A 219 -14.73 -10.01 8.33
C PHE A 219 -15.06 -9.90 6.84
N GLN A 220 -16.11 -10.62 6.40
CA GLN A 220 -16.62 -10.49 5.04
C GLN A 220 -17.13 -9.07 4.73
N GLY A 221 -17.77 -8.40 5.70
CA GLY A 221 -18.21 -7.01 5.57
C GLY A 221 -17.06 -6.00 5.37
N TYR A 222 -15.85 -6.33 5.83
CA TYR A 222 -14.62 -5.56 5.58
C TYR A 222 -13.83 -6.04 4.34
N GLY A 223 -14.44 -6.85 3.48
CA GLY A 223 -13.81 -7.34 2.25
C GLY A 223 -12.82 -8.49 2.45
N MET A 224 -12.73 -9.08 3.65
CA MET A 224 -11.84 -10.22 3.90
C MET A 224 -12.43 -11.50 3.33
N THR A 225 -11.63 -12.25 2.56
CA THR A 225 -12.05 -13.50 1.93
C THR A 225 -11.08 -14.65 2.19
N ARG A 226 -11.55 -15.89 1.96
CA ARG A 226 -10.82 -17.15 2.23
C ARG A 226 -10.13 -17.15 3.61
N ILE A 227 -10.91 -16.79 4.62
CA ILE A 227 -10.46 -16.75 6.00
C ILE A 227 -10.17 -18.18 6.48
N ASP A 228 -8.95 -18.42 6.92
CA ASP A 228 -8.52 -19.66 7.54
C ASP A 228 -7.89 -19.36 8.91
N PHE A 229 -8.18 -20.21 9.89
CA PHE A 229 -7.64 -20.10 11.23
C PHE A 229 -7.21 -21.46 11.74
N SER A 230 -5.90 -21.65 11.81
CA SER A 230 -5.27 -22.84 12.36
C SER A 230 -4.71 -22.54 13.76
N GLN A 231 -4.63 -23.55 14.62
CA GLN A 231 -4.13 -23.40 15.99
C GLN A 231 -3.27 -24.59 16.39
N THR A 232 -2.19 -24.30 17.10
CA THR A 232 -1.31 -25.27 17.76
C THR A 232 -1.11 -24.86 19.22
N ASP A 233 -0.87 -25.85 20.07
CA ASP A 233 -0.49 -25.61 21.46
C ASP A 233 1.04 -25.67 21.57
N ALA A 234 1.63 -24.70 22.27
CA ALA A 234 3.06 -24.60 22.51
C ALA A 234 3.31 -24.31 23.99
N ASP A 235 4.43 -24.80 24.51
CA ASP A 235 4.81 -24.63 25.90
C ASP A 235 6.16 -23.89 25.96
N GLU A 236 6.17 -22.73 26.61
CA GLU A 236 7.37 -21.92 26.78
C GLU A 236 7.89 -22.09 28.20
N MET A 237 9.01 -22.80 28.29
CA MET A 237 9.63 -23.18 29.57
C MET A 237 10.98 -22.51 29.82
N ALA A 238 11.54 -21.80 28.83
CA ALA A 238 12.90 -21.27 28.88
C ALA A 238 12.94 -19.74 29.02
N ALA A 239 12.02 -19.01 28.39
CA ALA A 239 12.05 -17.55 28.36
C ALA A 239 11.54 -16.86 29.64
N TYR A 240 10.75 -17.56 30.48
CA TYR A 240 10.07 -16.98 31.64
C TYR A 240 10.41 -17.70 32.94
N PRO A 241 10.38 -17.00 34.09
CA PRO A 241 10.71 -17.57 35.40
C PRO A 241 9.71 -18.65 35.88
N VAL A 242 8.57 -18.78 35.21
CA VAL A 242 7.52 -19.78 35.48
C VAL A 242 7.09 -20.36 34.13
N PRO A 243 6.74 -21.66 34.04
CA PRO A 243 6.18 -22.22 32.82
C PRO A 243 4.97 -21.43 32.32
N VAL A 244 5.00 -21.04 31.06
CA VAL A 244 3.90 -20.32 30.39
C VAL A 244 3.34 -21.20 29.29
N TYR A 245 2.03 -21.37 29.30
CA TYR A 245 1.31 -22.15 28.31
C TYR A 245 0.80 -21.22 27.22
N GLN A 246 1.02 -21.60 25.96
CA GLN A 246 0.64 -20.79 24.80
C GLN A 246 -0.27 -21.58 23.87
N THR A 247 -1.30 -20.91 23.35
CA THR A 247 -1.99 -21.35 22.14
C THR A 247 -1.60 -20.41 21.02
N VAL A 248 -0.88 -20.92 20.03
CA VAL A 248 -0.46 -20.18 18.85
C VAL A 248 -1.46 -20.44 17.74
N GLY A 249 -2.18 -19.41 17.32
CA GLY A 249 -3.08 -19.44 16.18
C GLY A 249 -2.52 -18.68 15.00
N THR A 250 -2.66 -19.21 13.79
CA THR A 250 -2.37 -18.47 12.56
C THR A 250 -3.68 -18.18 11.85
N PHE A 251 -4.02 -16.89 11.80
CA PHE A 251 -5.12 -16.36 11.00
C PHE A 251 -4.58 -15.95 9.63
N SER A 252 -5.22 -16.41 8.56
CA SER A 252 -4.86 -16.00 7.20
C SER A 252 -6.11 -15.62 6.41
N CYS A 253 -5.99 -14.59 5.59
CA CYS A 253 -7.06 -14.15 4.69
C CYS A 253 -6.50 -13.40 3.48
N PHE A 254 -7.37 -13.15 2.51
CA PHE A 254 -7.14 -12.14 1.49
C PHE A 254 -7.91 -10.88 1.85
N ALA A 255 -7.28 -9.72 1.69
CA ALA A 255 -7.87 -8.41 1.91
C ALA A 255 -7.47 -7.45 0.77
N PRO A 256 -8.32 -6.47 0.43
CA PRO A 256 -7.96 -5.44 -0.53
C PRO A 256 -6.90 -4.51 0.06
N ALA A 257 -5.86 -4.25 -0.73
CA ALA A 257 -4.88 -3.20 -0.48
C ALA A 257 -4.91 -2.25 -1.68
N GLU A 258 -5.56 -1.11 -1.52
CA GLU A 258 -5.89 -0.21 -2.62
C GLU A 258 -5.70 1.25 -2.23
N VAL A 259 -5.25 2.01 -3.22
CA VAL A 259 -5.14 3.46 -3.17
C VAL A 259 -6.05 4.02 -4.25
N VAL A 260 -6.92 4.93 -3.85
CA VAL A 260 -7.80 5.65 -4.78
C VAL A 260 -7.22 7.02 -5.04
N THR A 261 -7.13 7.37 -6.30
CA THR A 261 -6.78 8.71 -6.74
C THR A 261 -8.07 9.51 -6.90
N SER A 262 -8.08 10.72 -6.36
CA SER A 262 -9.13 11.70 -6.63
C SER A 262 -8.44 13.02 -6.91
N SER A 263 -8.84 13.76 -7.95
CA SER A 263 -8.31 15.11 -8.17
C SER A 263 -8.80 16.11 -7.10
N SER A 264 -9.72 15.69 -6.22
CA SER A 264 -10.07 16.42 -5.00
C SER A 264 -9.02 16.26 -3.90
N ASN A 265 -7.91 16.99 -4.01
CA ASN A 265 -7.11 17.59 -2.92
C ASN A 265 -7.34 17.06 -1.47
N VAL A 266 -6.98 15.81 -1.17
CA VAL A 266 -7.01 15.30 0.21
C VAL A 266 -5.74 15.68 0.99
N VAL A 267 -4.62 15.96 0.31
CA VAL A 267 -3.35 16.37 0.96
C VAL A 267 -2.66 17.49 0.17
N THR A 268 -2.93 18.75 0.52
CA THR A 268 -2.41 19.91 -0.23
C THR A 268 -1.08 20.49 0.26
N ASP A 269 -0.45 19.95 1.31
CA ASP A 269 0.61 20.69 2.03
C ASP A 269 1.78 19.84 2.53
N ILE A 270 2.39 19.02 1.65
CA ILE A 270 3.68 18.35 1.95
C ILE A 270 4.67 18.55 0.80
N ASP A 271 5.57 19.52 0.98
CA ASP A 271 6.82 19.64 0.23
C ASP A 271 7.71 18.44 0.56
N SER A 272 7.66 17.41 -0.27
CA SER A 272 8.61 16.29 -0.23
C SER A 272 9.49 16.38 -1.46
N SER A 273 10.81 16.26 -1.30
CA SER A 273 11.72 16.05 -2.42
C SER A 273 12.07 14.57 -2.47
N ALA A 274 11.76 13.89 -3.58
CA ALA A 274 12.17 12.51 -3.77
C ALA A 274 13.70 12.39 -3.69
N PHE A 275 14.19 11.53 -2.79
CA PHE A 275 15.60 11.11 -2.77
C PHE A 275 15.76 9.96 -3.75
N THR A 276 16.45 10.19 -4.86
CA THR A 276 16.86 9.12 -5.77
C THR A 276 18.31 8.74 -5.47
N PRO A 277 18.61 7.49 -5.07
CA PRO A 277 19.99 7.02 -5.06
C PRO A 277 20.52 6.97 -6.50
N ASP A 278 21.73 7.49 -6.73
CA ASP A 278 22.43 7.41 -8.02
C ASP A 278 22.59 5.94 -8.43
N PHE A 279 21.74 5.46 -9.33
CA PHE A 279 22.00 4.22 -10.04
C PHE A 279 22.89 4.54 -11.25
N PRO A 280 24.08 3.92 -11.37
CA PRO A 280 24.91 4.11 -12.53
C PRO A 280 24.18 3.67 -13.80
N ASP A 281 24.18 4.57 -14.76
CA ASP A 281 23.57 4.46 -16.09
C ASP A 281 23.81 3.07 -16.72
N ARG A 282 22.72 2.35 -17.02
CA ARG A 282 22.76 1.05 -17.71
C ARG A 282 22.96 1.18 -19.23
N SER A 283 23.21 2.37 -19.76
CA SER A 283 23.50 2.59 -21.19
C SER A 283 24.90 2.13 -21.63
N ALA A 284 25.81 1.78 -20.71
CA ALA A 284 27.19 1.38 -21.03
C ALA A 284 27.38 -0.11 -21.39
N ARG A 285 26.39 -0.80 -21.96
CA ARG A 285 26.54 -2.16 -22.51
C ARG A 285 26.01 -2.28 -23.94
N ALA A 286 26.69 -1.60 -24.85
CA ALA A 286 26.70 -1.93 -26.28
C ALA A 286 28.06 -1.56 -26.89
N ALA A 287 29.10 -2.31 -26.53
CA ALA A 287 30.37 -2.34 -27.25
C ALA A 287 31.14 -3.63 -26.88
N PHE A 288 30.69 -4.76 -27.42
CA PHE A 288 31.52 -5.89 -27.85
C PHE A 288 30.80 -6.59 -28.99
#